data_AF-A0A2E6PMF7-F1
#
_entry.id   AF-A0A2E6PMF7-F1
#
_cell.length_a   1.000
_cell.length_b   1.000
_cell.length_c   1.000
_cell.angle_alpha   90.00
_cell.angle_beta   90.00
_cell.angle_gamma   90.00
#
_symmetry.space_group_name_H-M   'P 1'
#
loop_
_entity.id
_entity.type
_entity.pdbx_description
1 polymer ?
#
loop_
_entity_poly.entity_id
_entity_poly.type
_entity_poly.pdbx_seq_one_letter_code
_entity_poly.pdbx_strand_id
1 'polypeptide(L)'
;MIYGAITNSWREQLLSHTVKELVGAAVEKGAKHIELRQTCLGECEEGAGDDWRPNLEKLQAVVDAYPSLTFDLAMALPCLTQKIDPQGEMFQAALAGAKLVGGSQPHLRVVD
;
A
#
# COMPACT_ATOMS: atom_id res chain seq x y z
N MET A 1 12.54 -16.26 -9.69
CA MET A 1 12.10 -15.79 -8.36
C MET A 1 12.19 -14.28 -8.36
N ILE A 2 11.10 -13.57 -8.06
CA ILE A 2 11.09 -12.11 -7.94
C ILE A 2 11.28 -11.81 -6.45
N TYR A 3 12.33 -11.10 -6.09
CA TYR A 3 12.51 -10.63 -4.71
C TYR A 3 11.59 -9.44 -4.46
N GLY A 4 10.86 -9.48 -3.37
CA GLY A 4 9.96 -8.39 -2.98
C GLY A 4 10.09 -8.04 -1.50
N ALA A 5 9.46 -6.94 -1.12
CA ALA A 5 9.36 -6.51 0.28
C ALA A 5 7.91 -6.13 0.59
N ILE A 6 7.55 -6.17 1.87
CA ILE A 6 6.22 -5.83 2.37
C ILE A 6 6.38 -4.76 3.43
N THR A 7 5.60 -3.69 3.34
CA THR A 7 5.78 -2.51 4.22
C THR A 7 5.56 -2.82 5.70
N ASN A 8 4.85 -3.90 6.04
CA ASN A 8 4.67 -4.31 7.44
C ASN A 8 5.98 -4.61 8.17
N SER A 9 7.03 -4.99 7.44
CA SER A 9 8.36 -5.24 7.97
C SER A 9 9.13 -3.96 8.28
N TRP A 10 8.53 -2.80 7.97
CA TRP A 10 9.14 -1.48 8.14
C TRP A 10 8.50 -0.63 9.24
N ARG A 11 7.61 -1.20 10.07
CA ARG A 11 6.85 -0.45 11.09
C ARG A 11 7.74 0.43 11.97
N GLU A 12 8.87 -0.11 12.46
CA GLU A 12 9.79 0.66 13.32
C GLU A 12 10.57 1.72 12.54
N GLN A 13 10.91 1.45 11.29
CA GLN A 13 11.64 2.39 10.44
C GLN A 13 10.77 3.57 10.01
N LEU A 14 9.45 3.36 9.87
CA LEU A 14 8.47 4.40 9.56
C LEU A 14 8.35 5.48 10.65
N LEU A 15 8.94 5.27 11.83
CA LEU A 15 9.03 6.29 12.87
C LEU A 15 9.99 7.44 12.48
N SER A 16 10.92 7.19 11.55
CA SER A 16 11.96 8.15 11.16
C SER A 16 12.23 8.21 9.65
N HIS A 17 11.57 7.37 8.85
CA HIS A 17 11.71 7.30 7.40
C HIS A 17 10.35 7.32 6.73
N THR A 18 10.32 7.82 5.50
CA THR A 18 9.16 7.78 4.60
C THR A 18 9.05 6.42 3.92
N VAL A 19 7.86 6.08 3.41
CA VAL A 19 7.69 4.87 2.59
C VAL A 19 8.59 4.93 1.37
N LYS A 20 8.71 6.10 0.74
CA LYS A 20 9.56 6.30 -0.43
C LYS A 20 11.01 5.91 -0.16
N GLU A 21 11.60 6.39 0.95
CA GLU A 21 12.99 6.06 1.32
C GLU A 21 13.19 4.55 1.54
N LEU A 22 12.22 3.90 2.18
CA LEU A 22 12.29 2.46 2.47
C LEU A 22 12.13 1.61 1.21
N VAL A 23 11.30 2.04 0.27
CA VAL A 23 11.23 1.44 -1.07
C VAL A 23 12.56 1.59 -1.79
N GLY A 24 13.20 2.76 -1.73
CA GLY A 24 14.54 2.97 -2.29
C GLY A 24 15.57 2.00 -1.71
N ALA A 25 15.62 1.84 -0.39
CA ALA A 25 16.51 0.88 0.26
C ALA A 25 16.20 -0.58 -0.11
N ALA A 26 14.94 -0.92 -0.36
CA ALA A 26 14.55 -2.26 -0.83
C ALA A 26 15.02 -2.49 -2.29
N VAL A 27 14.91 -1.49 -3.15
CA VAL A 27 15.41 -1.52 -4.54
C VAL A 27 16.91 -1.75 -4.58
N GLU A 28 17.69 -1.04 -3.76
CA GLU A 28 19.14 -1.21 -3.65
C GLU A 28 19.52 -2.64 -3.23
N LYS A 29 18.67 -3.29 -2.44
CA LYS A 29 18.82 -4.70 -2.03
C LYS A 29 18.27 -5.71 -3.03
N GLY A 30 17.78 -5.25 -4.19
CA GLY A 30 17.34 -6.09 -5.30
C GLY A 30 15.84 -6.40 -5.34
N ALA A 31 15.02 -5.72 -4.52
CA ALA A 31 13.56 -5.85 -4.62
C ALA A 31 13.05 -5.35 -5.99
N LYS A 32 12.07 -6.06 -6.53
CA LYS A 32 11.38 -5.78 -7.81
C LYS A 32 9.86 -5.67 -7.65
N HIS A 33 9.36 -5.98 -6.46
CA HIS A 33 7.96 -5.92 -6.12
C HIS A 33 7.79 -5.43 -4.67
N ILE A 34 6.84 -4.55 -4.42
CA ILE A 34 6.53 -4.04 -3.08
C ILE A 34 5.04 -4.21 -2.80
N GLU A 35 4.71 -4.91 -1.72
CA GLU A 35 3.35 -4.93 -1.19
C GLU A 35 3.18 -3.80 -0.18
N LEU A 36 2.32 -2.85 -0.52
CA LEU A 36 1.96 -1.70 0.30
C LEU A 36 0.83 -2.11 1.24
N ARG A 37 1.11 -2.30 2.54
CA ARG A 37 0.11 -2.73 3.53
C ARG A 37 -0.30 -1.59 4.45
N GLN A 38 -1.62 -1.37 4.54
CA GLN A 38 -2.24 -0.45 5.48
C GLN A 38 -1.74 -0.68 6.91
N THR A 39 -1.73 0.37 7.72
CA THR A 39 -1.13 0.48 9.07
C THR A 39 0.40 0.58 9.06
N CYS A 40 1.01 0.45 7.89
CA CYS A 40 2.44 0.53 7.62
C CYS A 40 2.70 1.29 6.31
N LEU A 41 1.94 2.37 6.06
CA LEU A 41 2.11 3.24 4.90
C LEU A 41 2.60 4.64 5.26
N GLY A 42 2.85 4.94 6.54
CA GLY A 42 3.40 6.23 6.96
C GLY A 42 2.58 7.39 6.42
N GLU A 43 3.20 8.28 5.65
CA GLU A 43 2.54 9.41 5.01
C GLU A 43 1.58 9.03 3.87
N CYS A 44 1.61 7.79 3.40
CA CYS A 44 0.75 7.27 2.33
C CYS A 44 -0.61 6.74 2.83
N GLU A 45 -0.93 6.95 4.10
CA GLU A 45 -2.25 6.68 4.68
C GLU A 45 -2.65 7.77 5.68
N GLU A 46 -3.95 7.94 5.86
CA GLU A 46 -4.52 8.95 6.76
C GLU A 46 -5.77 8.44 7.45
N GLY A 47 -6.13 9.05 8.58
CA GLY A 47 -7.22 8.59 9.46
C GLY A 47 -6.74 7.65 10.56
N ALA A 48 -7.69 7.03 11.27
CA ALA A 48 -7.44 6.06 12.32
C ALA A 48 -8.65 5.13 12.49
N GLY A 49 -8.42 3.89 12.96
CA GLY A 49 -9.49 2.91 13.14
C GLY A 49 -10.25 2.65 11.84
N ASP A 50 -11.58 2.78 11.88
CA ASP A 50 -12.45 2.56 10.72
C ASP A 50 -12.34 3.67 9.65
N ASP A 51 -11.72 4.80 9.97
CA ASP A 51 -11.54 5.92 9.06
C ASP A 51 -10.20 5.89 8.31
N TRP A 52 -9.41 4.84 8.49
CA TRP A 52 -8.13 4.72 7.80
C TRP A 52 -8.34 4.60 6.28
N ARG A 53 -7.67 5.46 5.49
CA ARG A 53 -7.76 5.52 4.02
C ARG A 53 -6.37 5.66 3.40
N PRO A 54 -6.15 5.13 2.18
CA PRO A 54 -4.92 5.36 1.44
C PRO A 54 -4.86 6.83 0.99
N ASN A 55 -3.72 7.48 1.17
CA ASN A 55 -3.48 8.82 0.62
C ASN A 55 -2.98 8.69 -0.82
N LEU A 56 -3.88 8.94 -1.79
CA LEU A 56 -3.61 8.69 -3.20
C LEU A 56 -2.48 9.55 -3.77
N GLU A 57 -2.36 10.81 -3.35
CA GLU A 57 -1.31 11.72 -3.82
C GLU A 57 0.07 11.20 -3.41
N LYS A 58 0.21 10.80 -2.14
CA LYS A 58 1.48 10.28 -1.62
C LYS A 58 1.83 8.91 -2.19
N LEU A 59 0.84 8.04 -2.37
CA LEU A 59 1.03 6.76 -3.07
C LEU A 59 1.51 6.98 -4.51
N GLN A 60 0.95 7.94 -5.23
CA GLN A 60 1.39 8.25 -6.60
C GLN A 60 2.85 8.69 -6.62
N ALA A 61 3.25 9.55 -5.68
CA ALA A 61 4.63 10.00 -5.58
C ALA A 61 5.62 8.85 -5.32
N VAL A 62 5.22 7.79 -4.61
CA VAL A 62 6.05 6.58 -4.42
C VAL A 62 6.15 5.78 -5.72
N VAL A 63 5.03 5.55 -6.40
CA VAL A 63 4.99 4.77 -7.65
C VAL A 63 5.80 5.47 -8.75
N ASP A 64 5.63 6.78 -8.91
CA ASP A 64 6.34 7.59 -9.90
C ASP A 64 7.84 7.63 -9.66
N ALA A 65 8.27 7.56 -8.39
CA ALA A 65 9.70 7.54 -8.04
C ALA A 65 10.39 6.23 -8.43
N TYR A 66 9.64 5.13 -8.60
CA TYR A 66 10.19 3.80 -8.85
C TYR A 66 9.48 3.06 -10.01
N PRO A 67 9.55 3.58 -11.25
CA PRO A 67 8.79 3.06 -12.40
C PRO A 67 9.19 1.65 -12.84
N SER A 68 10.30 1.11 -12.33
CA SER A 68 10.76 -0.26 -12.61
C SER A 68 10.22 -1.30 -11.61
N LEU A 69 9.53 -0.85 -10.56
CA LEU A 69 8.88 -1.72 -9.58
C LEU A 69 7.45 -2.04 -9.98
N THR A 70 6.97 -3.15 -9.46
CA THR A 70 5.55 -3.46 -9.40
C THR A 70 5.07 -3.30 -7.97
N PHE A 71 3.81 -2.88 -7.81
CA PHE A 71 3.20 -2.68 -6.50
C PHE A 71 1.85 -3.38 -6.45
N ASP A 72 1.47 -3.85 -5.27
CA ASP A 72 0.08 -4.12 -4.92
C ASP A 72 -0.28 -3.43 -3.60
N LEU A 73 -1.58 -3.38 -3.30
CA LEU A 73 -2.11 -2.73 -2.11
C LEU A 73 -2.86 -3.76 -1.26
N ALA A 74 -2.48 -3.86 0.00
CA ALA A 74 -3.14 -4.67 1.01
C ALA A 74 -3.83 -3.78 2.05
N MET A 75 -5.17 -3.86 2.10
CA MET A 75 -6.00 -3.04 3.00
C MET A 75 -6.67 -3.92 4.06
N ALA A 76 -6.69 -3.44 5.30
CA ALA A 76 -7.46 -4.01 6.39
C ALA A 76 -8.94 -3.68 6.16
N LEU A 77 -9.66 -4.62 5.55
CA LEU A 77 -11.06 -4.49 5.16
C LEU A 77 -11.77 -5.81 5.48
N PRO A 78 -13.02 -5.76 5.99
CA PRO A 78 -13.76 -6.96 6.26
C PRO A 78 -13.88 -7.87 5.04
N CYS A 79 -13.42 -9.11 5.15
CA CYS A 79 -13.50 -10.10 4.07
C CYS A 79 -14.07 -11.46 4.51
N LEU A 80 -14.00 -11.77 5.81
CA LEU A 80 -14.53 -12.95 6.49
C LEU A 80 -15.38 -12.56 7.72
N THR A 81 -15.03 -11.47 8.41
CA THR A 81 -15.71 -11.10 9.68
C THR A 81 -17.05 -10.41 9.46
N GLN A 82 -17.15 -9.57 8.43
CA GLN A 82 -18.35 -8.79 8.13
C GLN A 82 -18.53 -8.63 6.61
N LYS A 83 -19.75 -8.27 6.20
CA LYS A 83 -20.01 -7.87 4.81
C LYS A 83 -19.52 -6.43 4.62
N ILE A 84 -18.69 -6.21 3.61
CA ILE A 84 -18.34 -4.88 3.13
C ILE A 84 -19.29 -4.45 2.01
N ASP A 85 -19.68 -3.18 2.00
CA ASP A 85 -20.38 -2.58 0.86
C ASP A 85 -19.36 -2.26 -0.24
N PRO A 86 -19.42 -2.89 -1.43
CA PRO A 86 -18.52 -2.57 -2.53
C PRO A 86 -18.67 -1.14 -3.04
N GLN A 87 -19.80 -0.48 -2.81
CA GLN A 87 -20.00 0.93 -3.17
C GLN A 87 -19.67 1.89 -2.03
N GLY A 88 -19.36 1.36 -0.85
CA GLY A 88 -18.99 2.14 0.32
C GLY A 88 -17.66 2.86 0.15
N GLU A 89 -17.55 4.02 0.78
CA GLU A 89 -16.38 4.91 0.66
C GLU A 89 -15.05 4.21 0.97
N MET A 90 -15.05 3.35 1.99
CA MET A 90 -13.87 2.60 2.41
C MET A 90 -13.36 1.65 1.31
N PHE A 91 -14.26 0.85 0.72
CA PHE A 91 -13.88 -0.06 -0.36
C PHE A 91 -13.48 0.70 -1.62
N GLN A 92 -14.20 1.78 -1.95
CA GLN A 92 -13.89 2.60 -3.12
C GLN A 92 -12.54 3.30 -2.99
N ALA A 93 -12.17 3.77 -1.80
CA ALA A 93 -10.84 4.34 -1.54
C ALA A 93 -9.73 3.29 -1.69
N ALA A 94 -9.92 2.09 -1.14
CA ALA A 94 -9.00 0.96 -1.31
C ALA A 94 -8.84 0.55 -2.79
N LEU A 95 -9.96 0.49 -3.53
CA LEU A 95 -9.96 0.18 -4.96
C LEU A 95 -9.25 1.26 -5.78
N ALA A 96 -9.46 2.54 -5.45
CA ALA A 96 -8.75 3.64 -6.10
C ALA A 96 -7.24 3.55 -5.84
N GLY A 97 -6.83 3.28 -4.60
CA GLY A 97 -5.44 3.06 -4.24
C GLY A 97 -4.81 1.89 -5.01
N ALA A 98 -5.48 0.73 -5.07
CA ALA A 98 -4.96 -0.44 -5.78
C ALA A 98 -4.83 -0.20 -7.29
N LYS A 99 -5.78 0.51 -7.90
CA LYS A 99 -5.71 0.94 -9.31
C LYS A 99 -4.52 1.86 -9.57
N LEU A 100 -4.30 2.79 -8.65
CA LEU A 100 -3.23 3.75 -8.74
C LEU A 100 -1.85 3.07 -8.66
N VAL A 101 -1.65 2.20 -7.66
CA VAL A 101 -0.32 1.60 -7.44
C VAL A 101 -0.02 0.43 -8.38
N GLY A 102 -1.02 -0.37 -8.75
CA GLY A 102 -0.82 -1.55 -9.59
C GLY A 102 -0.81 -1.27 -11.10
N GLY A 103 -1.11 -0.04 -11.52
CA GLY A 103 -1.04 0.38 -12.92
C GLY A 103 -1.87 -0.52 -13.86
N SER A 104 -1.20 -1.24 -14.76
CA SER A 104 -1.85 -2.11 -15.75
C SER A 104 -2.38 -3.44 -15.18
N GLN A 105 -1.94 -3.84 -13.98
CA GLN A 105 -2.37 -5.06 -13.30
C GLN A 105 -2.72 -4.77 -11.83
N PRO A 106 -3.80 -4.01 -11.58
CA PRO A 106 -4.17 -3.63 -10.22
C PRO A 106 -4.57 -4.85 -9.40
N HIS A 107 -3.93 -4.98 -8.22
CA HIS A 107 -4.21 -6.04 -7.27
C HIS A 107 -4.52 -5.42 -5.91
N LEU A 108 -5.76 -5.59 -5.46
CA LEU A 108 -6.21 -5.23 -4.12
C LEU A 108 -6.32 -6.51 -3.29
N ARG A 109 -5.50 -6.63 -2.24
CA ARG A 109 -5.67 -7.65 -1.22
C ARG A 109 -6.45 -7.07 -0.04
N VAL A 110 -7.46 -7.80 0.41
CA VAL A 110 -8.24 -7.46 1.61
C VAL A 110 -7.91 -8.45 2.73
N VAL A 111 -7.78 -7.94 3.95
CA VAL A 111 -7.40 -8.72 5.14
C VAL A 111 -8.28 -8.27 6.30
N ASP A 112 -8.84 -9.21 7.07
CA ASP A 112 -9.48 -8.93 8.37
C ASP A 112 -8.45 -8.73 9.49
#